data_AF-A0A323V499-F1
#
_entry.id   AF-A0A323V499-F1
#
_cell.length_a   1.000
_cell.length_b   1.000
_cell.length_c   1.000
_cell.angle_alpha   90.00
_cell.angle_beta   90.00
_cell.angle_gamma   90.00
#
_symmetry.space_group_name_H-M   'P 1'
#
loop_
_entity.id
_entity.type
_entity.pdbx_description
1 polymer ?
#
loop_
_entity_poly.entity_id
_entity_poly.type
_entity_poly.pdbx_seq_one_letter_code
_entity_poly.pdbx_strand_id
1 'polypeptide(L)'
;DAHRSARLVARLGAEVDRRRAGTVPADHPLLLILVDGFESLVGQLEEADPATGGAGLLRLVREGAAVGVTVVLTAERAVPGSRVAGAVRTRLVLPLPDRADYAVAGVPARSVPGHRPAGRALLGEDAVECQLALPRPGVQPLEDPVGTVSGQPPLRVVTLPADPTLPLPGSAAGHDRPWLPLGPGGDEGTVVSVDLTRTGGLLVVGPPGSGRSDALRAFARHLAASGTPVLVLGRAATTTGGGAGGSSAAGPDDVQRDDAEGVRAWTARLGAQPAVVVADDLATLPDAVTDALSPVVAPAGPVLVLASGTAAELAGAFRGPAVQLRRSRTVLLLRPVAGDAELLGLRTPRTPLPSRPGSGWLVTPAEAVRLQVARRRSPG
;
A
#
# COMPACT_ATOMS: atom_id res chain seq x y z
N ASP A 1 12.72 -5.15 3.57
CA ASP A 1 11.42 -5.12 2.87
C ASP A 1 11.57 -4.13 1.72
N ALA A 2 11.74 -4.64 0.49
CA ALA A 2 12.05 -3.83 -0.68
C ALA A 2 10.98 -2.76 -0.98
N HIS A 3 9.70 -3.06 -0.68
CA HIS A 3 8.63 -2.08 -0.82
C HIS A 3 8.84 -0.90 0.12
N ARG A 4 9.09 -1.17 1.40
CA ARG A 4 9.27 -0.13 2.42
C ARG A 4 10.50 0.71 2.11
N SER A 5 11.61 0.09 1.72
CA SER A 5 12.83 0.79 1.35
C SER A 5 12.59 1.75 0.17
N ALA A 6 12.03 1.24 -0.93
CA ALA A 6 11.72 2.05 -2.11
C ALA A 6 10.72 3.18 -1.80
N ARG A 7 9.67 2.88 -1.03
CA ARG A 7 8.66 3.87 -0.64
C ARG A 7 9.24 4.95 0.28
N LEU A 8 10.10 4.59 1.21
CA LEU A 8 10.76 5.54 2.11
C LEU A 8 11.70 6.48 1.32
N VAL A 9 12.51 5.95 0.40
CA VAL A 9 13.37 6.76 -0.48
C VAL A 9 12.52 7.72 -1.33
N ALA A 10 11.40 7.25 -1.89
CA ALA A 10 10.49 8.11 -2.65
C ALA A 10 9.88 9.23 -1.77
N ARG A 11 9.46 8.93 -0.54
CA ARG A 11 8.92 9.91 0.41
C ARG A 11 9.96 10.96 0.81
N LEU A 12 11.19 10.52 1.08
CA LEU A 12 12.32 11.42 1.37
C LEU A 12 12.67 12.29 0.16
N GLY A 13 12.55 11.75 -1.05
CA GLY A 13 12.73 12.52 -2.28
C GLY A 13 11.68 13.61 -2.43
N ALA A 14 10.40 13.28 -2.27
CA ALA A 14 9.31 14.25 -2.31
C ALA A 14 9.46 15.32 -1.21
N GLU A 15 9.99 14.94 -0.06
CA GLU A 15 10.32 15.85 1.04
C GLU A 15 11.42 16.84 0.67
N VAL A 16 12.49 16.38 0.00
CA VAL A 16 13.53 17.26 -0.56
C VAL A 16 12.93 18.24 -1.57
N ASP A 17 12.05 17.76 -2.46
CA ASP A 17 11.42 18.61 -3.49
C ASP A 17 10.52 19.68 -2.86
N ARG A 18 9.73 19.31 -1.85
CA ARG A 18 8.88 20.21 -1.07
C ARG A 18 9.67 21.31 -0.39
N ARG A 19 10.80 20.96 0.27
CA ARG A 19 11.70 21.92 0.91
C ARG A 19 12.36 22.88 -0.08
N ARG A 20 12.80 22.36 -1.23
CA ARG A 20 13.38 23.19 -2.31
C ARG A 20 12.39 24.18 -2.88
N ALA A 21 11.11 23.82 -2.96
CA ALA A 21 10.05 24.70 -3.43
C ALA A 21 9.74 25.87 -2.46
N GLY A 22 10.40 25.96 -1.31
CA GLY A 22 10.19 27.04 -0.33
C GLY A 22 8.85 26.96 0.40
N THR A 23 8.16 25.82 0.30
CA THR A 23 6.82 25.60 0.87
C THR A 23 6.84 25.23 2.36
N VAL A 24 7.96 25.46 3.03
CA VAL A 24 8.24 24.90 4.36
C VAL A 24 8.55 26.03 5.34
N PRO A 25 7.95 26.04 6.55
CA PRO A 25 8.29 26.99 7.60
C PRO A 25 9.78 26.98 7.95
N ALA A 26 10.31 28.11 8.42
CA ALA A 26 11.72 28.25 8.78
C ALA A 26 12.19 27.26 9.87
N ASP A 27 11.29 26.78 10.71
CA ASP A 27 11.58 25.87 11.84
C ASP A 27 11.35 24.38 11.51
N HIS A 28 11.61 23.97 10.27
CA HIS A 28 11.44 22.56 9.90
C HIS A 28 12.54 21.67 10.49
N PRO A 29 12.21 20.44 10.93
CA PRO A 29 13.19 19.56 11.53
C PRO A 29 14.23 19.10 10.50
N LEU A 30 15.49 19.08 10.95
CA LEU A 30 16.58 18.42 10.22
C LEU A 30 16.28 16.92 10.13
N LEU A 31 16.53 16.33 8.96
CA LEU A 31 16.37 14.88 8.76
C LEU A 31 17.74 14.22 8.69
N LEU A 32 17.95 13.21 9.53
CA LEU A 32 19.12 12.35 9.50
C LEU A 32 18.70 10.96 8.99
N ILE A 33 19.22 10.57 7.83
CA ILE A 33 18.98 9.26 7.23
C ILE A 33 20.19 8.39 7.53
N LEU A 34 19.98 7.32 8.29
CA LEU A 34 21.01 6.33 8.61
C LEU A 34 20.80 5.08 7.77
N VAL A 35 21.79 4.73 6.96
CA VAL A 35 21.79 3.52 6.14
C VAL A 35 22.92 2.61 6.61
N ASP A 36 22.56 1.46 7.14
CA ASP A 36 23.53 0.41 7.46
C ASP A 36 23.53 -0.64 6.33
N GLY A 37 24.62 -0.72 5.58
CA GLY A 37 24.78 -1.57 4.41
C GLY A 37 24.28 -0.92 3.12
N PHE A 38 25.04 0.03 2.57
CA PHE A 38 24.73 0.72 1.31
C PHE A 38 24.49 -0.25 0.15
N GLU A 39 25.37 -1.23 -0.04
CA GLU A 39 25.32 -2.20 -1.12
C GLU A 39 24.03 -3.05 -1.05
N SER A 40 23.66 -3.47 0.17
CA SER A 40 22.42 -4.22 0.41
C SER A 40 21.19 -3.39 0.08
N LEU A 41 21.15 -2.12 0.53
CA LEU A 41 20.03 -1.23 0.25
C LEU A 41 19.90 -0.94 -1.25
N VAL A 42 21.01 -0.65 -1.94
CA VAL A 42 20.99 -0.42 -3.40
C VAL A 42 20.50 -1.66 -4.13
N GLY A 43 20.99 -2.85 -3.79
CA GLY A 43 20.52 -4.11 -4.37
C GLY A 43 19.01 -4.30 -4.20
N GLN A 44 18.48 -4.04 -2.99
CA GLN A 44 17.03 -4.10 -2.74
C GLN A 44 16.24 -3.07 -3.56
N LEU A 45 16.77 -1.87 -3.72
CA LEU A 45 16.11 -0.80 -4.49
C LEU A 45 16.11 -1.11 -5.99
N GLU A 46 17.21 -1.63 -6.52
CA GLU A 46 17.35 -2.03 -7.93
C GLU A 46 16.52 -3.28 -8.25
N GLU A 47 16.40 -4.22 -7.31
CA GLU A 47 15.47 -5.35 -7.45
C GLU A 47 14.01 -4.89 -7.51
N ALA A 48 13.65 -3.87 -6.71
CA ALA A 48 12.30 -3.30 -6.70
C ALA A 48 12.00 -2.41 -7.93
N ASP A 49 12.97 -1.62 -8.37
CA ASP A 49 12.89 -0.77 -9.56
C ASP A 49 14.27 -0.68 -10.22
N PRO A 50 14.55 -1.52 -11.24
CA PRO A 50 15.84 -1.55 -11.92
C PRO A 50 16.19 -0.22 -12.61
N ALA A 51 15.20 0.59 -12.96
CA ALA A 51 15.43 1.82 -13.71
C ALA A 51 15.78 3.01 -12.80
N THR A 52 15.19 3.08 -11.59
CA THR A 52 15.30 4.27 -10.74
C THR A 52 15.70 4.02 -9.29
N GLY A 53 15.76 2.76 -8.84
CA GLY A 53 15.95 2.38 -7.44
C GLY A 53 17.16 3.04 -6.79
N GLY A 54 18.35 2.81 -7.33
CA GLY A 54 19.60 3.41 -6.82
C GLY A 54 19.70 4.93 -7.05
N ALA A 55 19.03 5.46 -8.09
CA ALA A 55 19.10 6.88 -8.44
C ALA A 55 18.42 7.77 -7.38
N GLY A 56 17.33 7.30 -6.77
CA GLY A 56 16.65 8.00 -5.69
C GLY A 56 17.54 8.23 -4.46
N LEU A 57 18.23 7.17 -4.02
CA LEU A 57 19.16 7.26 -2.88
C LEU A 57 20.34 8.18 -3.19
N LEU A 58 20.95 8.05 -4.37
CA LEU A 58 22.03 8.93 -4.81
C LEU A 58 21.59 10.40 -4.84
N ARG A 59 20.36 10.67 -5.27
CA ARG A 59 19.79 12.02 -5.26
C ARG A 59 19.73 12.57 -3.83
N LEU A 60 19.23 11.80 -2.87
CA LEU A 60 19.19 12.20 -1.46
C LEU A 60 20.57 12.61 -0.93
N VAL A 61 21.62 11.82 -1.25
CA VAL A 61 23.01 12.13 -0.85
C VAL A 61 23.50 13.44 -1.46
N ARG A 62 23.20 13.69 -2.75
CA ARG A 62 23.67 14.88 -3.47
C ARG A 62 22.92 16.16 -3.10
N GLU A 63 21.61 16.03 -2.93
CA GLU A 63 20.67 17.15 -2.91
C GLU A 63 20.16 17.51 -1.52
N GLY A 64 20.14 16.54 -0.60
CA GLY A 64 19.49 16.68 0.70
C GLY A 64 20.14 17.73 1.59
N ALA A 65 21.47 17.83 1.59
CA ALA A 65 22.19 18.69 2.53
C ALA A 65 21.80 20.16 2.40
N ALA A 66 21.49 20.61 1.18
CA ALA A 66 21.06 21.99 0.89
C ALA A 66 19.69 22.34 1.51
N VAL A 67 18.91 21.34 1.92
CA VAL A 67 17.57 21.49 2.51
C VAL A 67 17.45 20.83 3.89
N GLY A 68 18.58 20.63 4.58
CA GLY A 68 18.60 20.07 5.93
C GLY A 68 18.27 18.58 6.00
N VAL A 69 18.59 17.82 4.95
CA VAL A 69 18.51 16.35 4.92
C VAL A 69 19.93 15.77 4.78
N THR A 70 20.40 15.08 5.80
CA THR A 70 21.76 14.50 5.85
C THR A 70 21.68 12.99 5.75
N VAL A 71 22.48 12.39 4.87
CA VAL A 71 22.58 10.93 4.73
C VAL A 71 23.90 10.46 5.30
N VAL A 72 23.85 9.50 6.22
CA VAL A 72 24.99 8.74 6.72
C VAL A 72 24.80 7.29 6.27
N LEU A 73 25.81 6.74 5.62
CA LEU A 73 25.77 5.39 5.05
C LEU A 73 27.03 4.61 5.44
N THR A 74 26.85 3.34 5.80
CA THR A 74 27.96 2.39 5.93
C THR A 74 28.11 1.61 4.62
N ALA A 75 29.34 1.25 4.27
CA ALA A 75 29.66 0.43 3.12
C ALA A 75 30.67 -0.63 3.55
N GLU A 76 30.52 -1.86 3.05
CA GLU A 76 31.41 -2.98 3.42
C GLU A 76 32.80 -2.81 2.81
N ARG A 77 32.84 -2.23 1.61
CA ARG A 77 34.08 -1.98 0.87
C ARG A 77 34.17 -0.51 0.54
N ALA A 78 35.39 -0.02 0.43
CA ALA A 78 35.58 1.21 -0.33
C ALA A 78 35.02 0.96 -1.74
N VAL A 79 34.15 1.83 -2.25
CA VAL A 79 33.48 1.62 -3.54
C VAL A 79 34.09 2.56 -4.58
N PRO A 80 35.22 2.18 -5.22
CA PRO A 80 35.96 3.04 -6.15
C PRO A 80 35.07 3.47 -7.30
N GLY A 81 35.16 4.74 -7.71
CA GLY A 81 34.46 5.24 -8.89
C GLY A 81 32.93 5.22 -8.81
N SER A 82 32.35 4.82 -7.67
CA SER A 82 30.91 4.86 -7.49
C SER A 82 30.40 6.30 -7.45
N ARG A 83 29.22 6.52 -8.04
CA ARG A 83 28.57 7.85 -8.01
C ARG A 83 28.30 8.34 -6.59
N VAL A 84 28.13 7.42 -5.64
CA VAL A 84 27.96 7.73 -4.21
C VAL A 84 29.27 8.18 -3.57
N ALA A 85 30.41 7.54 -3.88
CA ALA A 85 31.70 7.90 -3.31
C ALA A 85 32.09 9.36 -3.64
N GLY A 86 31.78 9.82 -4.85
CA GLY A 86 31.95 11.23 -5.24
C GLY A 86 30.91 12.20 -4.67
N ALA A 87 29.76 11.71 -4.19
CA ALA A 87 28.71 12.54 -3.59
C ALA A 87 28.89 12.73 -2.07
N VAL A 88 29.55 11.78 -1.40
CA VAL A 88 29.84 11.87 0.03
C VAL A 88 30.96 12.88 0.28
N ARG A 89 30.68 13.88 1.14
CA ARG A 89 31.61 14.95 1.49
C ARG A 89 32.62 14.55 2.57
N THR A 90 32.21 13.70 3.50
CA THR A 90 33.02 13.30 4.67
C THR A 90 33.04 11.80 4.77
N ARG A 91 34.24 11.22 4.84
CA ARG A 91 34.45 9.77 4.93
C ARG A 91 35.11 9.44 6.26
N LEU A 92 34.61 8.39 6.89
CA LEU A 92 35.19 7.81 8.09
C LEU A 92 35.56 6.36 7.75
N VAL A 93 36.86 6.08 7.65
CA VAL A 93 37.38 4.80 7.18
C VAL A 93 37.82 3.98 8.38
N LEU A 94 37.06 2.94 8.69
CA LEU A 94 37.38 1.92 9.71
C LEU A 94 38.45 0.94 9.21
N PRO A 95 38.95 0.01 10.05
CA PRO A 95 39.99 -0.91 9.64
C PRO A 95 39.55 -1.80 8.47
N LEU A 96 40.09 -1.54 7.27
CA LEU A 96 39.91 -2.39 6.08
C LEU A 96 40.86 -3.59 6.08
N PRO A 97 40.47 -4.72 5.47
CA PRO A 97 41.27 -5.94 5.43
C PRO A 97 42.57 -5.77 4.66
N ASP A 98 42.54 -5.06 3.52
CA ASP A 98 43.72 -4.74 2.72
C ASP A 98 44.12 -3.26 2.92
N ARG A 99 45.44 -2.98 2.92
CA ARG A 99 45.97 -1.61 2.92
C ARG A 99 45.72 -0.89 1.59
N ALA A 100 45.60 -1.63 0.47
CA ALA A 100 45.30 -1.06 -0.84
C ALA A 100 43.90 -0.40 -0.88
N ASP A 101 42.93 -0.93 -0.13
CA ASP A 101 41.56 -0.41 -0.09
C ASP A 101 41.45 1.00 0.51
N TYR A 102 42.45 1.44 1.29
CA TYR A 102 42.49 2.80 1.83
C TYR A 102 42.66 3.85 0.73
N ALA A 103 43.50 3.55 -0.28
CA ALA A 103 43.69 4.46 -1.41
C ALA A 103 42.38 4.67 -2.17
N VAL A 104 41.59 3.60 -2.32
CA VAL A 104 40.25 3.63 -2.90
C VAL A 104 39.28 4.47 -2.07
N ALA A 105 39.41 4.46 -0.75
CA ALA A 105 38.65 5.30 0.17
C ALA A 105 39.13 6.76 0.23
N GLY A 106 40.15 7.14 -0.56
CA GLY A 106 40.75 8.48 -0.58
C GLY A 106 41.75 8.72 0.55
N VAL A 107 42.23 7.67 1.22
CA VAL A 107 43.23 7.74 2.29
C VAL A 107 44.61 7.33 1.73
N PRO A 108 45.63 8.21 1.81
CA PRO A 108 46.98 7.86 1.36
C PRO A 108 47.58 6.70 2.17
N ALA A 109 48.18 5.72 1.49
CA ALA A 109 48.74 4.52 2.14
C ALA A 109 49.79 4.83 3.24
N ARG A 110 50.54 5.93 3.09
CA ARG A 110 51.51 6.43 4.08
C ARG A 110 50.86 6.94 5.36
N SER A 111 49.61 7.39 5.29
CA SER A 111 48.86 7.92 6.43
C SER A 111 48.13 6.84 7.21
N VAL A 112 48.19 5.58 6.75
CA VAL A 112 47.51 4.46 7.40
C VAL A 112 48.35 3.94 8.57
N PRO A 113 47.85 3.94 9.83
CA PRO A 113 48.61 3.45 10.97
C PRO A 113 48.93 1.94 10.90
N GLY A 114 49.96 1.52 11.63
CA GLY A 114 50.32 0.10 11.78
C GLY A 114 49.33 -0.66 12.68
N HIS A 115 48.99 -0.06 13.83
CA HIS A 115 48.05 -0.63 14.80
C HIS A 115 46.65 -0.01 14.61
N ARG A 116 45.64 -0.85 14.33
CA ARG A 116 44.27 -0.42 14.00
C ARG A 116 43.26 -1.28 14.77
N PRO A 117 43.07 -1.05 16.09
CA PRO A 117 42.09 -1.79 16.88
C PRO A 117 40.67 -1.47 16.43
N ALA A 118 39.68 -2.25 16.89
CA ALA A 118 38.28 -1.98 16.61
C ALA A 118 37.90 -0.52 17.01
N GLY A 119 37.20 0.18 16.11
CA GLY A 119 36.81 1.58 16.30
C GLY A 119 37.90 2.61 15.96
N ARG A 120 39.12 2.21 15.61
CA ARG A 120 40.13 3.13 15.04
C ARG A 120 39.70 3.53 13.64
N ALA A 121 39.57 4.82 13.37
CA ALA A 121 39.16 5.33 12.07
C ALA A 121 40.06 6.46 11.56
N LEU A 122 40.01 6.67 10.24
CA LEU A 122 40.66 7.77 9.55
C LEU A 122 39.57 8.67 8.95
N LEU A 123 39.59 9.94 9.31
CA LEU A 123 38.57 10.93 8.92
C LEU A 123 39.10 11.82 7.79
N GLY A 124 38.32 11.89 6.70
CA GLY A 124 38.58 12.79 5.58
C GLY A 124 39.81 12.42 4.74
N GLU A 125 40.16 13.30 3.81
CA GLU A 125 41.30 13.11 2.89
C GLU A 125 42.65 13.32 3.60
N ASP A 126 42.66 14.15 4.66
CA ASP A 126 43.82 14.34 5.54
C ASP A 126 44.11 13.12 6.42
N ALA A 127 43.22 12.12 6.41
CA ALA A 127 43.34 10.88 7.16
C ALA A 127 43.55 11.12 8.66
N VAL A 128 42.79 12.03 9.26
CA VAL A 128 42.89 12.36 10.68
C VAL A 128 42.54 11.12 11.50
N GLU A 129 43.50 10.62 12.28
CA GLU A 129 43.32 9.45 13.12
C GLU A 129 42.39 9.75 14.30
N CYS A 130 41.31 8.99 14.43
CA CYS A 130 40.37 9.11 15.53
C CYS A 130 39.97 7.74 16.11
N GLN A 131 39.42 7.75 17.33
CA GLN A 131 38.82 6.56 17.94
C GLN A 131 37.33 6.82 18.10
N LEU A 132 36.50 5.90 17.60
CA LEU A 132 35.06 5.97 17.83
C LEU A 132 34.75 5.78 19.31
N ALA A 133 34.03 6.75 19.88
CA ALA A 133 33.49 6.64 21.22
C ALA A 133 32.28 5.69 21.19
N LEU A 134 32.26 4.73 22.11
CA LEU A 134 31.07 3.91 22.31
C LEU A 134 29.96 4.75 22.98
N PRO A 135 28.68 4.49 22.66
CA PRO A 135 27.58 5.06 23.43
C PRO A 135 27.78 4.77 24.92
N ARG A 136 27.55 5.78 25.78
CA ARG A 136 27.64 5.57 27.22
C ARG A 136 26.59 4.51 27.63
N PRO A 137 26.95 3.51 28.45
CA PRO A 137 25.96 2.61 29.02
C PRO A 137 24.88 3.41 29.75
N GLY A 138 23.60 3.09 29.52
CA GLY A 138 22.48 3.77 30.17
C GLY A 138 21.94 5.03 29.46
N VAL A 139 22.35 5.31 28.21
CA VAL A 139 21.61 6.25 27.36
C VAL A 139 20.26 5.60 27.02
N GLN A 140 19.25 5.92 27.81
CA GLN A 140 17.86 5.71 27.45
C GLN A 140 17.55 6.62 26.25
N PRO A 141 16.77 6.17 25.25
CA PRO A 141 16.15 7.09 24.31
C PRO A 141 15.48 8.19 25.13
N LEU A 142 15.76 9.46 24.84
CA LEU A 142 14.95 10.55 25.39
C LEU A 142 13.54 10.29 24.89
N GLU A 143 12.62 9.99 25.81
CA GLU A 143 11.20 10.05 25.49
C GLU A 143 10.93 11.48 25.04
N ASP A 144 10.34 11.65 23.85
CA ASP A 144 9.93 12.96 23.38
C ASP A 144 9.09 13.60 24.48
N PRO A 145 9.49 14.77 25.03
CA PRO A 145 8.73 15.40 26.09
C PRO A 145 7.27 15.57 25.64
N VAL A 146 6.33 15.16 26.50
CA VAL A 146 4.90 15.31 26.23
C VAL A 146 4.61 16.78 25.98
N GLY A 147 4.35 17.14 24.72
CA GLY A 147 4.04 18.50 24.29
C GLY A 147 5.14 19.28 23.54
N THR A 148 6.35 18.74 23.30
CA THR A 148 7.39 19.43 22.50
C THR A 148 7.38 19.12 21.01
N VAL A 149 6.61 18.12 20.56
CA VAL A 149 6.37 17.92 19.11
C VAL A 149 5.19 18.80 18.68
N SER A 150 5.40 20.12 18.71
CA SER A 150 4.66 21.01 17.81
C SER A 150 5.27 20.86 16.43
N GLY A 151 4.63 20.09 15.56
CA GLY A 151 5.12 19.87 14.20
C GLY A 151 4.86 18.45 13.74
N GLN A 152 4.74 18.28 12.43
CA GLN A 152 4.26 17.06 11.78
C GLN A 152 4.86 15.75 12.34
N PRO A 153 4.07 14.66 12.40
CA PRO A 153 4.57 13.36 12.82
C PRO A 153 5.76 12.91 11.97
N PRO A 154 6.68 12.09 12.52
CA PRO A 154 7.82 11.59 11.75
C PRO A 154 7.35 10.85 10.50
N LEU A 155 8.15 10.91 9.44
CA LEU A 155 7.91 10.12 8.23
C LEU A 155 7.98 8.63 8.57
N ARG A 156 6.88 7.91 8.39
CA ARG A 156 6.81 6.47 8.64
C ARG A 156 6.32 5.74 7.40
N VAL A 157 6.87 4.54 7.19
CA VAL A 157 6.35 3.56 6.23
C VAL A 157 6.21 2.25 6.96
N VAL A 158 5.00 1.93 7.40
CA VAL A 158 4.71 0.78 8.24
C VAL A 158 4.67 -0.52 7.43
N THR A 159 4.90 -1.63 8.12
CA THR A 159 4.57 -2.95 7.61
C THR A 159 3.09 -3.19 7.83
N LEU A 160 2.32 -3.42 6.76
CA LEU A 160 0.91 -3.77 6.90
C LEU A 160 0.80 -5.20 7.46
N PRO A 161 -0.08 -5.45 8.45
CA PRO A 161 -0.34 -6.80 8.95
C PRO A 161 -0.65 -7.78 7.82
N ALA A 162 -0.27 -9.05 7.95
CA ALA A 162 -0.52 -10.04 6.90
C ALA A 162 -1.99 -10.45 6.78
N ASP A 163 -2.69 -10.53 7.92
CA ASP A 163 -4.11 -10.88 8.00
C ASP A 163 -4.84 -9.91 8.95
N PRO A 164 -5.04 -8.65 8.53
CA PRO A 164 -5.72 -7.67 9.36
C PRO A 164 -7.18 -8.07 9.54
N THR A 165 -7.72 -7.80 10.72
CA THR A 165 -9.14 -8.01 11.02
C THR A 165 -9.77 -6.69 11.39
N LEU A 166 -10.97 -6.45 10.86
CA LEU A 166 -11.81 -5.33 11.25
C LEU A 166 -13.07 -5.87 11.93
N PRO A 167 -13.57 -5.20 12.99
CA PRO A 167 -14.83 -5.57 13.61
C PRO A 167 -15.98 -5.35 12.62
N LEU A 168 -17.03 -6.18 12.75
CA LEU A 168 -18.31 -5.87 12.15
C LEU A 168 -18.91 -4.66 12.88
N PRO A 169 -19.50 -3.69 12.15
CA PRO A 169 -20.21 -2.59 12.77
C PRO A 169 -21.44 -3.13 13.50
N GLY A 170 -21.84 -2.48 14.60
CA GLY A 170 -23.12 -2.74 15.22
C GLY A 170 -24.26 -2.18 14.35
N SER A 171 -25.44 -2.79 14.40
CA SER A 171 -26.62 -2.37 13.63
C SER A 171 -27.06 -0.92 13.87
N ALA A 172 -26.59 -0.28 14.94
CA ALA A 172 -26.86 1.12 15.29
C ALA A 172 -25.85 2.11 14.69
N ALA A 173 -24.79 1.64 14.01
CA ALA A 173 -23.86 2.48 13.29
C ALA A 173 -24.48 2.90 11.95
N GLY A 174 -25.58 3.66 12.03
CA GLY A 174 -26.27 4.24 10.89
C GLY A 174 -25.32 5.14 10.12
N HIS A 175 -24.72 4.60 9.07
CA HIS A 175 -24.09 5.41 8.05
C HIS A 175 -25.15 5.64 6.98
N ASP A 176 -25.56 6.90 6.78
CA ASP A 176 -26.50 7.29 5.71
C ASP A 176 -25.99 6.93 4.30
N ARG A 177 -24.73 6.49 4.18
CA ARG A 177 -24.09 6.05 2.94
C ARG A 177 -23.35 4.73 3.15
N PRO A 178 -23.30 3.84 2.13
CA PRO A 178 -22.54 2.60 2.15
C PRO A 178 -21.02 2.87 2.10
N TRP A 179 -20.48 3.23 3.25
CA TRP A 179 -19.04 3.33 3.50
C TRP A 179 -18.45 1.95 3.70
N LEU A 180 -17.44 1.62 2.91
CA LEU A 180 -16.80 0.31 2.90
C LEU A 180 -15.33 0.42 3.33
N PRO A 181 -14.96 0.04 4.56
CA PRO A 181 -13.57 -0.07 4.95
C PRO A 181 -12.91 -1.28 4.26
N LEU A 182 -11.79 -1.10 3.59
CA LEU A 182 -11.10 -2.18 2.88
C LEU A 182 -10.10 -2.90 3.79
N GLY A 183 -9.30 -2.13 4.53
CA GLY A 183 -8.24 -2.63 5.41
C GLY A 183 -7.13 -1.60 5.61
N PRO A 184 -6.09 -1.91 6.41
CA PRO A 184 -4.96 -1.00 6.62
C PRO A 184 -4.21 -0.76 5.32
N GLY A 185 -3.83 0.49 5.08
CA GLY A 185 -3.12 0.90 3.87
C GLY A 185 -2.35 2.20 4.02
N GLY A 186 -1.74 2.60 2.91
CA GLY A 186 -0.83 3.74 2.85
C GLY A 186 0.47 3.51 3.61
N ASP A 187 1.15 4.61 3.86
CA ASP A 187 2.43 4.64 4.58
C ASP A 187 2.23 4.47 6.10
N GLU A 188 1.08 4.91 6.62
CA GLU A 188 0.75 4.88 8.05
C GLU A 188 -0.03 3.63 8.49
N GLY A 189 -0.55 2.83 7.56
CA GLY A 189 -1.34 1.64 7.87
C GLY A 189 -2.75 1.95 8.41
N THR A 190 -3.25 3.15 8.18
CA THR A 190 -4.62 3.55 8.54
C THR A 190 -5.64 2.80 7.70
N VAL A 191 -6.86 2.61 8.22
CA VAL A 191 -7.93 1.93 7.48
C VAL A 191 -8.34 2.76 6.27
N VAL A 192 -8.08 2.23 5.08
CA VAL A 192 -8.53 2.79 3.80
C VAL A 192 -9.99 2.40 3.60
N SER A 193 -10.84 3.36 3.27
CA SER A 193 -12.28 3.14 3.05
C SER A 193 -12.73 3.78 1.75
N VAL A 194 -13.81 3.25 1.17
CA VAL A 194 -14.43 3.75 -0.06
C VAL A 194 -15.89 4.07 0.19
N ASP A 195 -16.33 5.24 -0.30
CA ASP A 195 -17.76 5.57 -0.38
C ASP A 195 -18.31 5.00 -1.69
N LEU A 196 -19.09 3.92 -1.60
CA LEU A 196 -19.59 3.21 -2.77
C LEU A 196 -20.58 4.04 -3.60
N THR A 197 -21.25 5.02 -3.01
CA THR A 197 -22.15 5.91 -3.76
C THR A 197 -21.36 6.84 -4.67
N ARG A 198 -20.20 7.32 -4.20
CA ARG A 198 -19.32 8.19 -4.98
C ARG A 198 -18.63 7.45 -6.11
N THR A 199 -18.27 6.18 -5.90
CA THR A 199 -17.58 5.37 -6.91
C THR A 199 -18.56 4.65 -7.85
N GLY A 200 -19.86 4.62 -7.51
CA GLY A 200 -20.87 3.86 -8.25
C GLY A 200 -20.70 2.35 -8.11
N GLY A 201 -20.08 1.89 -7.01
CA GLY A 201 -19.64 0.52 -6.80
C GLY A 201 -18.12 0.34 -6.80
N LEU A 202 -17.63 -0.91 -6.78
CA LEU A 202 -16.20 -1.21 -6.74
C LEU A 202 -15.89 -2.51 -7.49
N LEU A 203 -14.83 -2.50 -8.30
CA LEU A 203 -14.24 -3.70 -8.87
C LEU A 203 -13.08 -4.20 -8.03
N VAL A 204 -13.09 -5.49 -7.71
CA VAL A 204 -12.00 -6.22 -7.06
C VAL A 204 -11.33 -7.12 -8.08
N VAL A 205 -10.16 -6.70 -8.54
CA VAL A 205 -9.49 -7.28 -9.70
C VAL A 205 -8.24 -8.00 -9.28
N GLY A 206 -7.95 -9.16 -9.86
CA GLY A 206 -6.74 -9.90 -9.56
C GLY A 206 -6.75 -11.33 -10.11
N PRO A 207 -5.59 -11.98 -10.23
CA PRO A 207 -5.49 -13.36 -10.68
C PRO A 207 -6.13 -14.35 -9.70
N PRO A 208 -6.32 -15.62 -10.07
CA PRO A 208 -6.74 -16.68 -9.14
C PRO A 208 -5.85 -16.74 -7.89
N GLY A 209 -6.45 -16.95 -6.71
CA GLY A 209 -5.72 -16.98 -5.43
C GLY A 209 -5.25 -15.60 -4.92
N SER A 210 -5.76 -14.51 -5.48
CA SER A 210 -5.49 -13.15 -4.99
C SER A 210 -6.34 -12.74 -3.78
N GLY A 211 -7.39 -13.49 -3.46
CA GLY A 211 -8.30 -13.17 -2.36
C GLY A 211 -9.52 -12.34 -2.79
N ARG A 212 -9.82 -12.22 -4.08
CA ARG A 212 -11.02 -11.53 -4.61
C ARG A 212 -12.31 -11.97 -3.91
N SER A 213 -12.56 -13.27 -3.88
CA SER A 213 -13.76 -13.85 -3.27
C SER A 213 -13.82 -13.61 -1.75
N ASP A 214 -12.68 -13.71 -1.05
CA ASP A 214 -12.60 -13.44 0.39
C ASP A 214 -12.85 -11.95 0.69
N ALA A 215 -12.34 -11.06 -0.15
CA ALA A 215 -12.58 -9.63 -0.07
C ALA A 215 -14.07 -9.32 -0.25
N LEU A 216 -14.71 -9.84 -1.30
CA LEU A 216 -16.14 -9.66 -1.53
C LEU A 216 -16.99 -10.18 -0.36
N ARG A 217 -16.67 -11.38 0.18
CA ARG A 217 -17.36 -11.92 1.36
C ARG A 217 -17.15 -11.08 2.62
N ALA A 218 -15.97 -10.50 2.80
CA ALA A 218 -15.71 -9.57 3.90
C ALA A 218 -16.51 -8.26 3.75
N PHE A 219 -16.62 -7.74 2.53
CA PHE A 219 -17.35 -6.52 2.22
C PHE A 219 -18.86 -6.71 2.34
N ALA A 220 -19.40 -7.81 1.80
CA ALA A 220 -20.82 -8.18 1.92
C ALA A 220 -21.26 -8.25 3.39
N ARG A 221 -20.49 -8.96 4.23
CA ARG A 221 -20.77 -9.06 5.66
C ARG A 221 -20.72 -7.72 6.38
N HIS A 222 -19.77 -6.86 6.02
CA HIS A 222 -19.66 -5.54 6.61
C HIS A 222 -20.89 -4.67 6.28
N LEU A 223 -21.28 -4.62 5.01
CA LEU A 223 -22.41 -3.82 4.55
C LEU A 223 -23.74 -4.32 5.14
N ALA A 224 -23.95 -5.63 5.19
CA ALA A 224 -25.13 -6.23 5.82
C ALA A 224 -25.18 -5.89 7.33
N ALA A 225 -24.06 -5.97 8.04
CA ALA A 225 -23.98 -5.59 9.44
C ALA A 225 -24.19 -4.08 9.68
N SER A 226 -23.88 -3.24 8.69
CA SER A 226 -24.18 -1.79 8.70
C SER A 226 -25.65 -1.48 8.38
N GLY A 227 -26.49 -2.48 8.14
CA GLY A 227 -27.90 -2.30 7.77
C GLY A 227 -28.14 -1.95 6.29
N THR A 228 -27.11 -2.05 5.43
CA THR A 228 -27.30 -1.94 3.97
C THR A 228 -27.86 -3.27 3.44
N PRO A 229 -28.96 -3.28 2.68
CA PRO A 229 -29.42 -4.48 1.98
C PRO A 229 -28.34 -4.97 1.02
N VAL A 230 -27.94 -6.24 1.15
CA VAL A 230 -26.91 -6.86 0.31
C VAL A 230 -27.46 -8.12 -0.33
N LEU A 231 -27.33 -8.22 -1.65
CA LEU A 231 -27.58 -9.44 -2.42
C LEU A 231 -26.25 -10.06 -2.86
N VAL A 232 -26.01 -11.34 -2.56
CA VAL A 232 -24.86 -12.09 -3.05
C VAL A 232 -25.31 -13.04 -4.15
N LEU A 233 -24.66 -12.94 -5.32
CA LEU A 233 -24.86 -13.88 -6.43
C LEU A 233 -23.94 -15.09 -6.26
N GLY A 234 -24.45 -16.08 -5.52
CA GLY A 234 -23.76 -17.31 -5.14
C GLY A 234 -23.88 -18.43 -6.19
N ARG A 235 -22.85 -19.28 -6.28
CA ARG A 235 -23.03 -20.61 -6.89
C ARG A 235 -23.84 -21.43 -5.89
N ALA A 236 -25.02 -21.93 -6.27
CA ALA A 236 -25.83 -22.93 -5.56
C ALA A 236 -25.35 -23.27 -4.17
N ALA A 237 -25.96 -22.65 -3.16
CA ALA A 237 -25.89 -23.19 -1.82
C ALA A 237 -26.42 -24.63 -1.92
N THR A 238 -25.55 -25.61 -1.66
CA THR A 238 -26.02 -26.90 -1.18
C THR A 238 -26.78 -26.60 0.09
N THR A 239 -28.11 -26.64 0.00
CA THR A 239 -29.03 -26.44 1.10
C THR A 239 -28.60 -27.31 2.27
N THR A 240 -28.02 -26.69 3.30
CA THR A 240 -27.87 -27.31 4.61
C THR A 240 -28.79 -26.56 5.55
N GLY A 241 -30.00 -27.11 5.70
CA GLY A 241 -30.79 -27.00 6.93
C GLY A 241 -31.75 -25.81 7.07
N GLY A 242 -32.97 -26.02 6.57
CA GLY A 242 -34.25 -25.77 7.26
C GLY A 242 -34.41 -24.60 8.23
N GLY A 243 -35.35 -23.71 7.89
CA GLY A 243 -35.96 -22.79 8.85
C GLY A 243 -36.90 -21.78 8.20
N ALA A 244 -38.13 -22.20 7.91
CA ALA A 244 -39.22 -21.28 7.58
C ALA A 244 -39.56 -20.39 8.79
N GLY A 245 -39.78 -19.10 8.54
CA GLY A 245 -40.52 -18.20 9.43
C GLY A 245 -39.72 -17.60 10.59
N GLY A 246 -39.23 -16.38 10.40
CA GLY A 246 -38.69 -15.54 11.47
C GLY A 246 -37.59 -14.62 10.94
N SER A 247 -37.90 -13.32 10.87
CA SER A 247 -36.99 -12.19 10.57
C SER A 247 -35.49 -12.55 10.62
N SER A 248 -34.88 -12.78 9.45
CA SER A 248 -33.48 -13.18 9.32
C SER A 248 -32.57 -12.07 9.85
N ALA A 249 -31.76 -12.42 10.85
CA ALA A 249 -30.81 -11.54 11.48
C ALA A 249 -29.69 -11.10 10.50
N ALA A 250 -29.68 -9.81 10.15
CA ALA A 250 -28.53 -8.99 9.71
C ALA A 250 -27.47 -9.63 8.77
N GLY A 251 -27.87 -10.54 7.89
CA GLY A 251 -26.99 -11.21 6.91
C GLY A 251 -27.35 -10.83 5.47
N PRO A 252 -26.42 -11.03 4.50
CA PRO A 252 -26.73 -10.82 3.09
C PRO A 252 -27.76 -11.85 2.58
N ASP A 253 -28.64 -11.42 1.68
CA ASP A 253 -29.50 -12.31 0.89
C ASP A 253 -28.66 -13.06 -0.15
N ASP A 254 -29.00 -14.32 -0.45
CA ASP A 254 -28.32 -15.14 -1.46
C ASP A 254 -29.30 -15.52 -2.58
N VAL A 255 -28.89 -15.30 -3.82
CA VAL A 255 -29.63 -15.72 -5.02
C VAL A 255 -28.67 -16.45 -5.95
N GLN A 256 -29.20 -17.48 -6.62
CA GLN A 256 -28.45 -18.24 -7.61
C GLN A 256 -27.94 -17.35 -8.73
N ARG A 257 -26.70 -17.59 -9.16
CA ARG A 257 -26.04 -16.81 -10.22
C ARG A 257 -26.74 -16.82 -11.57
N ASP A 258 -27.65 -17.76 -11.81
CA ASP A 258 -28.47 -17.89 -13.02
C ASP A 258 -29.94 -17.48 -12.81
N ASP A 259 -30.33 -17.14 -11.58
CA ASP A 259 -31.71 -16.78 -11.23
C ASP A 259 -31.97 -15.27 -11.43
N ALA A 260 -32.22 -14.91 -12.69
CA ALA A 260 -32.58 -13.55 -13.07
C ALA A 260 -33.92 -13.09 -12.47
N GLU A 261 -34.83 -14.01 -12.16
CA GLU A 261 -36.12 -13.69 -11.55
C GLU A 261 -35.96 -13.32 -10.07
N GLY A 262 -35.15 -14.08 -9.33
CA GLY A 262 -34.77 -13.77 -7.95
C GLY A 262 -34.11 -12.40 -7.83
N VAL A 263 -33.24 -12.04 -8.78
CA VAL A 263 -32.63 -10.69 -8.84
C VAL A 263 -33.70 -9.60 -9.04
N ARG A 264 -34.64 -9.80 -9.96
CA ARG A 264 -35.75 -8.85 -10.19
C ARG A 264 -36.68 -8.75 -8.97
N ALA A 265 -37.00 -9.87 -8.33
CA ALA A 265 -37.85 -9.92 -7.15
C ALA A 265 -37.17 -9.25 -5.95
N TRP A 266 -35.85 -9.41 -5.78
CA TRP A 266 -35.08 -8.70 -4.75
C TRP A 266 -35.05 -7.19 -5.01
N THR A 267 -34.68 -6.77 -6.22
CA THR A 267 -34.60 -5.35 -6.56
C THR A 267 -35.94 -4.62 -6.45
N ALA A 268 -37.05 -5.26 -6.82
CA ALA A 268 -38.41 -4.70 -6.70
C ALA A 268 -38.81 -4.41 -5.23
N ARG A 269 -38.24 -5.10 -4.25
CA ARG A 269 -38.55 -4.93 -2.82
C ARG A 269 -37.82 -3.76 -2.16
N LEU A 270 -36.77 -3.22 -2.78
CA LEU A 270 -35.90 -2.19 -2.19
C LEU A 270 -36.48 -0.77 -2.22
N GLY A 271 -37.40 -0.48 -3.13
CA GLY A 271 -37.90 0.88 -3.35
C GLY A 271 -36.77 1.86 -3.68
N ALA A 272 -36.63 2.93 -2.87
CA ALA A 272 -35.60 3.96 -3.04
C ALA A 272 -34.39 3.79 -2.11
N GLN A 273 -34.32 2.70 -1.32
CA GLN A 273 -33.25 2.49 -0.36
C GLN A 273 -31.93 2.09 -1.07
N PRO A 274 -30.78 2.66 -0.69
CA PRO A 274 -29.49 2.23 -1.22
C PRO A 274 -29.22 0.75 -0.90
N ALA A 275 -28.81 -0.03 -1.89
CA ALA A 275 -28.52 -1.45 -1.73
C ALA A 275 -27.30 -1.86 -2.56
N VAL A 276 -26.73 -3.03 -2.24
CA VAL A 276 -25.50 -3.51 -2.88
C VAL A 276 -25.68 -4.92 -3.42
N VAL A 277 -25.38 -5.12 -4.71
CA VAL A 277 -25.26 -6.45 -5.32
C VAL A 277 -23.80 -6.85 -5.37
N VAL A 278 -23.50 -8.05 -4.89
CA VAL A 278 -22.17 -8.65 -4.83
C VAL A 278 -22.08 -9.78 -5.85
N ALA A 279 -21.23 -9.60 -6.85
CA ALA A 279 -21.01 -10.55 -7.94
C ALA A 279 -19.55 -10.97 -8.01
N ASP A 280 -19.22 -12.14 -7.47
CA ASP A 280 -17.90 -12.74 -7.71
C ASP A 280 -17.77 -13.11 -9.20
N ASP A 281 -16.58 -13.11 -9.80
CA ASP A 281 -16.36 -13.49 -11.21
C ASP A 281 -17.42 -12.93 -12.19
N LEU A 282 -17.54 -11.60 -12.24
CA LEU A 282 -18.60 -10.87 -12.95
C LEU A 282 -18.74 -11.26 -14.41
N ALA A 283 -17.62 -11.53 -15.09
CA ALA A 283 -17.62 -11.90 -16.51
C ALA A 283 -18.25 -13.28 -16.79
N THR A 284 -18.48 -14.10 -15.76
CA THR A 284 -19.11 -15.41 -15.90
C THR A 284 -20.61 -15.38 -15.60
N LEU A 285 -21.21 -14.21 -15.34
CA LEU A 285 -22.64 -14.11 -15.11
C LEU A 285 -23.41 -14.39 -16.41
N PRO A 286 -24.50 -15.16 -16.37
CA PRO A 286 -25.39 -15.32 -17.51
C PRO A 286 -25.97 -13.99 -17.99
N ASP A 287 -26.20 -13.87 -19.31
CA ASP A 287 -26.74 -12.65 -19.91
C ASP A 287 -28.07 -12.22 -19.28
N ALA A 288 -28.97 -13.17 -18.97
CA ALA A 288 -30.25 -12.90 -18.34
C ALA A 288 -30.12 -12.20 -16.97
N VAL A 289 -29.08 -12.53 -16.20
CA VAL A 289 -28.81 -11.90 -14.89
C VAL A 289 -28.14 -10.54 -15.09
N THR A 290 -27.21 -10.44 -16.04
CA THR A 290 -26.58 -9.15 -16.41
C THR A 290 -27.63 -8.14 -16.88
N ASP A 291 -28.57 -8.57 -17.69
CA ASP A 291 -29.69 -7.77 -18.18
C ASP A 291 -30.65 -7.37 -17.05
N ALA A 292 -30.88 -8.26 -16.07
CA ALA A 292 -31.67 -7.93 -14.88
C ALA A 292 -31.01 -6.86 -13.99
N LEU A 293 -29.67 -6.81 -13.94
CA LEU A 293 -28.93 -5.81 -13.17
C LEU A 293 -28.82 -4.46 -13.89
N SER A 294 -28.68 -4.49 -15.22
CA SER A 294 -28.46 -3.30 -16.07
C SER A 294 -29.39 -2.09 -15.77
N PRO A 295 -30.73 -2.23 -15.63
CA PRO A 295 -31.61 -1.08 -15.39
C PRO A 295 -31.48 -0.50 -13.98
N VAL A 296 -31.02 -1.29 -13.02
CA VAL A 296 -30.98 -0.89 -11.59
C VAL A 296 -29.62 -0.29 -11.23
N VAL A 297 -28.58 -0.74 -11.93
CA VAL A 297 -27.22 -0.22 -11.82
C VAL A 297 -27.11 0.98 -12.78
N ALA A 298 -27.86 2.05 -12.52
CA ALA A 298 -27.74 3.29 -13.30
C ALA A 298 -26.78 4.27 -12.59
N PRO A 299 -26.17 5.23 -13.30
CA PRO A 299 -25.53 6.36 -12.65
C PRO A 299 -26.54 7.07 -11.75
N ALA A 300 -26.26 7.16 -10.44
CA ALA A 300 -27.17 7.64 -9.39
C ALA A 300 -28.39 6.73 -9.07
N GLY A 301 -28.39 5.48 -9.52
CA GLY A 301 -29.37 4.48 -9.08
C GLY A 301 -29.16 4.07 -7.61
N PRO A 302 -30.21 3.55 -6.93
CA PRO A 302 -30.11 3.11 -5.54
C PRO A 302 -29.27 1.84 -5.38
N VAL A 303 -29.07 1.05 -6.45
CA VAL A 303 -28.31 -0.20 -6.38
C VAL A 303 -26.89 -0.03 -6.90
N LEU A 304 -25.94 -0.38 -6.05
CA LEU A 304 -24.51 -0.35 -6.32
C LEU A 304 -23.98 -1.77 -6.53
N VAL A 305 -22.91 -1.92 -7.32
CA VAL A 305 -22.32 -3.23 -7.60
C VAL A 305 -20.92 -3.35 -7.00
N LEU A 306 -20.71 -4.41 -6.23
CA LEU A 306 -19.40 -4.91 -5.84
C LEU A 306 -19.11 -6.15 -6.67
N ALA A 307 -18.13 -6.09 -7.54
CA ALA A 307 -17.85 -7.16 -8.47
C ALA A 307 -16.39 -7.57 -8.44
N SER A 308 -16.11 -8.83 -8.77
CA SER A 308 -14.73 -9.29 -8.97
C SER A 308 -14.50 -9.82 -10.38
N GLY A 309 -13.24 -9.90 -10.80
CA GLY A 309 -12.84 -10.51 -12.05
C GLY A 309 -11.33 -10.46 -12.26
N THR A 310 -10.83 -11.12 -13.30
CA THR A 310 -9.46 -10.87 -13.78
C THR A 310 -9.41 -9.58 -14.60
N ALA A 311 -8.21 -8.99 -14.73
CA ALA A 311 -8.04 -7.77 -15.53
C ALA A 311 -8.43 -7.99 -17.00
N ALA A 312 -8.04 -9.13 -17.59
CA ALA A 312 -8.35 -9.48 -18.98
C ALA A 312 -9.86 -9.63 -19.24
N GLU A 313 -10.57 -10.36 -18.38
CA GLU A 313 -12.02 -10.54 -18.49
C GLU A 313 -12.77 -9.20 -18.41
N LEU A 314 -12.42 -8.37 -17.43
CA LEU A 314 -13.07 -7.07 -17.24
C LEU A 314 -12.70 -6.07 -18.33
N ALA A 315 -11.49 -6.13 -18.87
CA ALA A 315 -11.06 -5.33 -20.01
C ALA A 315 -11.85 -5.67 -21.29
N GLY A 316 -12.14 -6.96 -21.50
CA GLY A 316 -12.91 -7.47 -22.63
C GLY A 316 -14.43 -7.30 -22.52
N ALA A 317 -14.96 -6.86 -21.38
CA ALA A 317 -16.39 -6.62 -21.23
C ALA A 317 -16.82 -5.33 -21.97
N PHE A 318 -17.82 -5.45 -22.86
CA PHE A 318 -18.33 -4.33 -23.67
C PHE A 318 -19.72 -3.83 -23.24
N ARG A 319 -20.40 -4.52 -22.32
CA ARG A 319 -21.73 -4.16 -21.82
C ARG A 319 -21.86 -4.48 -20.32
N GLY A 320 -22.96 -4.06 -19.72
CA GLY A 320 -23.33 -4.41 -18.35
C GLY A 320 -22.53 -3.69 -17.25
N PRO A 321 -22.64 -4.18 -16.00
CA PRO A 321 -22.06 -3.53 -14.82
C PRO A 321 -20.54 -3.33 -14.90
N ALA A 322 -19.82 -4.22 -15.61
CA ALA A 322 -18.36 -4.15 -15.74
C ALA A 322 -17.91 -2.84 -16.42
N VAL A 323 -18.58 -2.44 -17.50
CA VAL A 323 -18.25 -1.21 -18.23
C VAL A 323 -18.49 0.02 -17.38
N GLN A 324 -19.59 0.03 -16.63
CA GLN A 324 -19.94 1.15 -15.76
C GLN A 324 -18.97 1.30 -14.60
N LEU A 325 -18.63 0.21 -13.92
CA LEU A 325 -17.67 0.26 -12.82
C LEU A 325 -16.28 0.69 -13.30
N ARG A 326 -15.85 0.30 -14.50
CA ARG A 326 -14.59 0.77 -15.10
C ARG A 326 -14.57 2.28 -15.35
N ARG A 327 -15.72 2.92 -15.63
CA ARG A 327 -15.79 4.38 -15.88
C ARG A 327 -15.43 5.20 -14.64
N SER A 328 -15.67 4.69 -13.43
CA SER A 328 -15.30 5.39 -12.19
C SER A 328 -13.79 5.45 -11.97
N ARG A 329 -13.02 4.62 -12.69
CA ARG A 329 -11.56 4.44 -12.54
C ARG A 329 -11.15 4.19 -11.08
N THR A 330 -12.06 3.63 -10.28
CA THR A 330 -11.80 3.23 -8.90
C THR A 330 -11.83 1.71 -8.80
N VAL A 331 -10.67 1.10 -8.58
CA VAL A 331 -10.48 -0.36 -8.65
C VAL A 331 -9.55 -0.82 -7.53
N LEU A 332 -9.91 -1.92 -6.87
CA LEU A 332 -9.06 -2.64 -5.94
C LEU A 332 -8.31 -3.74 -6.69
N LEU A 333 -7.03 -3.52 -6.99
CA LEU A 333 -6.14 -4.48 -7.64
C LEU A 333 -5.43 -5.35 -6.59
N LEU A 334 -5.77 -6.63 -6.50
CA LEU A 334 -5.17 -7.61 -5.60
C LEU A 334 -4.15 -8.47 -6.32
N ARG A 335 -2.91 -8.51 -5.80
CA ARG A 335 -1.76 -9.19 -6.43
C ARG A 335 -1.68 -8.95 -7.96
N PRO A 336 -1.71 -7.69 -8.42
CA PRO A 336 -1.67 -7.39 -9.84
C PRO A 336 -0.38 -7.93 -10.46
N VAL A 337 -0.51 -8.53 -11.64
CA VAL A 337 0.64 -8.85 -12.49
C VAL A 337 0.94 -7.66 -13.42
N ALA A 338 2.14 -7.66 -14.02
CA ALA A 338 2.53 -6.61 -14.96
C ALA A 338 1.51 -6.52 -16.11
N GLY A 339 0.99 -5.31 -16.38
CA GLY A 339 -0.02 -5.08 -17.42
C GLY A 339 -1.47 -5.06 -16.92
N ASP A 340 -1.78 -5.61 -15.73
CA ASP A 340 -3.17 -5.69 -15.24
C ASP A 340 -3.82 -4.31 -15.10
N ALA A 341 -3.08 -3.33 -14.58
CA ALA A 341 -3.57 -1.96 -14.43
C ALA A 341 -3.78 -1.32 -15.81
N GLU A 342 -2.83 -1.52 -16.72
CA GLU A 342 -2.84 -0.96 -18.08
C GLU A 342 -4.01 -1.48 -18.91
N LEU A 343 -4.39 -2.76 -18.77
CA LEU A 343 -5.59 -3.34 -19.41
C LEU A 343 -6.88 -2.60 -19.02
N LEU A 344 -6.91 -2.02 -17.82
CA LEU A 344 -8.02 -1.22 -17.33
C LEU A 344 -7.83 0.29 -17.56
N GLY A 345 -6.76 0.70 -18.25
CA GLY A 345 -6.40 2.10 -18.46
C GLY A 345 -5.96 2.81 -17.18
N LEU A 346 -5.48 2.05 -16.19
CA LEU A 346 -5.00 2.52 -14.90
C LEU A 346 -3.47 2.48 -14.85
N ARG A 347 -2.89 3.13 -13.84
CA ARG A 347 -1.46 3.01 -13.53
C ARG A 347 -1.28 2.71 -12.05
N THR A 348 -0.32 1.84 -11.76
CA THR A 348 0.09 1.53 -10.39
C THR A 348 1.56 1.89 -10.18
N PRO A 349 1.98 2.18 -8.95
CA PRO A 349 3.40 2.26 -8.63
C PRO A 349 4.11 0.95 -8.98
N ARG A 350 5.37 1.04 -9.42
CA ARG A 350 6.19 -0.14 -9.75
C ARG A 350 6.68 -0.90 -8.53
N THR A 351 6.54 -0.30 -7.35
CA THR A 351 7.01 -0.89 -6.10
C THR A 351 6.33 -2.24 -5.87
N PRO A 352 7.11 -3.31 -5.62
CA PRO A 352 6.56 -4.65 -5.47
C PRO A 352 5.61 -4.71 -4.27
N LEU A 353 4.59 -5.56 -4.37
CA LEU A 353 3.69 -5.89 -3.27
C LEU A 353 4.08 -7.24 -2.67
N PRO A 354 3.86 -7.46 -1.36
CA PRO A 354 3.96 -8.78 -0.77
C PRO A 354 3.11 -9.80 -1.55
N SER A 355 3.67 -10.97 -1.85
CA SER A 355 3.05 -12.06 -2.62
C SER A 355 2.04 -12.87 -1.81
N ARG A 356 1.08 -12.20 -1.18
CA ARG A 356 0.05 -12.81 -0.31
C ARG A 356 -1.37 -12.38 -0.71
N PRO A 357 -2.40 -13.22 -0.50
CA PRO A 357 -3.79 -12.84 -0.76
C PRO A 357 -4.19 -11.56 -0.02
N GLY A 358 -5.04 -10.75 -0.64
CA GLY A 358 -5.53 -9.47 -0.09
C GLY A 358 -4.51 -8.32 -0.14
N SER A 359 -3.26 -8.57 -0.50
CA SER A 359 -2.26 -7.52 -0.74
C SER A 359 -2.51 -6.86 -2.10
N GLY A 360 -2.62 -5.54 -2.14
CA GLY A 360 -3.06 -4.85 -3.35
C GLY A 360 -2.91 -3.34 -3.35
N TRP A 361 -3.40 -2.73 -4.44
CA TRP A 361 -3.54 -1.29 -4.61
C TRP A 361 -5.02 -0.93 -4.73
N LEU A 362 -5.49 0.04 -3.95
CA LEU A 362 -6.67 0.81 -4.32
C LEU A 362 -6.23 1.90 -5.29
N VAL A 363 -6.65 1.80 -6.54
CA VAL A 363 -6.41 2.82 -7.56
C VAL A 363 -7.67 3.66 -7.70
N THR A 364 -7.51 4.97 -7.63
CA THR A 364 -8.54 5.99 -7.85
C THR A 364 -8.06 6.96 -8.93
N PRO A 365 -8.93 7.85 -9.46
CA PRO A 365 -8.48 8.92 -10.36
C PRO A 365 -7.41 9.84 -9.76
N ALA A 366 -7.37 9.97 -8.43
CA ALA A 366 -6.48 10.89 -7.73
C ALA A 366 -5.15 10.24 -7.34
N GLU A 367 -5.19 8.99 -6.90
CA GLU A 367 -4.02 8.31 -6.34
C GLU A 367 -4.13 6.77 -6.36
N ALA A 368 -3.00 6.11 -6.14
CA ALA A 368 -2.90 4.69 -5.89
C ALA A 368 -2.35 4.44 -4.48
N VAL A 369 -3.12 3.74 -3.64
CA VAL A 369 -2.79 3.48 -2.23
C VAL A 369 -2.58 1.98 -2.01
N ARG A 370 -1.40 1.59 -1.50
CA ARG A 370 -1.14 0.21 -1.09
C ARG A 370 -2.07 -0.14 0.06
N LEU A 371 -2.67 -1.32 0.07
CA LEU A 371 -3.41 -1.81 1.22
C LEU A 371 -3.31 -3.33 1.36
N GLN A 372 -3.66 -3.81 2.55
CA GLN A 372 -3.96 -5.20 2.82
C GLN A 372 -5.45 -5.31 3.16
N VAL A 373 -6.20 -6.09 2.39
CA VAL A 373 -7.63 -6.32 2.65
C VAL A 373 -7.79 -7.01 4.00
N ALA A 374 -8.69 -6.48 4.81
CA ALA A 374 -8.99 -7.01 6.13
C ALA A 374 -10.16 -8.00 6.11
N ARG A 375 -10.04 -9.07 6.89
CA ARG A 375 -11.15 -9.96 7.20
C ARG A 375 -12.14 -9.26 8.14
N ARG A 376 -13.36 -9.79 8.21
CA ARG A 376 -14.36 -9.38 9.20
C ARG A 376 -14.54 -10.44 10.27
N ARG A 377 -14.55 -10.01 11.54
CA ARG A 377 -14.93 -10.81 12.70
C ARG A 377 -16.09 -10.13 13.42
N SER A 378 -17.01 -10.93 13.93
CA SER A 378 -18.01 -10.44 14.87
C SER A 378 -17.31 -9.92 16.14
N PRO A 379 -17.76 -8.82 16.74
CA PRO A 379 -17.33 -8.48 18.09
C PRO A 379 -17.67 -9.65 19.01
N GLY A 380 -16.67 -10.13 19.75
CA GLY A 380 -16.80 -11.26 20.68
C GLY A 380 -17.44 -10.87 22.00
#